data_AF-A0A814QJH2-F1
#
_entry.id   AF-A0A814QJH2-F1
#
_cell.length_a   1.000
_cell.length_b   1.000
_cell.length_c   1.000
_cell.angle_alpha   90.00
_cell.angle_beta   90.00
_cell.angle_gamma   90.00
#
_symmetry.space_group_name_H-M   'P 1'
#
loop_
_entity.id
_entity.type
_entity.pdbx_description
1 polymer ?
#
loop_
_entity_poly.entity_id
_entity_poly.type
_entity_poly.pdbx_seq_one_letter_code
_entity_poly.pdbx_strand_id
1 'polypeptide(L)'
;MDDNSRLRVHEVLHRKGDEITEAEYVYDEMHSNGKIRQHHVHVKREEFERLAKTIKKPWLSFDSFTKVTRALLMGHHAAEDIPEAFRLLDTDDSDTIDIGELAAFMPAIIPNSNSYMLLRYFQPADTNNDYTLNLDEFTAFIKKGVVRDLALGRN
;
A
#
# COMPACT_ATOMS: atom_id res chain seq x y z
N MET A 1 15.13 9.54 20.95
CA MET A 1 15.06 10.68 20.01
C MET A 1 13.66 10.64 19.47
N ASP A 2 12.73 11.25 20.20
CA ASP A 2 11.32 11.23 19.87
C ASP A 2 11.08 12.27 18.77
N ASP A 3 11.10 11.82 17.52
CA ASP A 3 10.57 12.58 16.41
C ASP A 3 9.05 12.65 16.58
N ASN A 4 8.59 13.62 17.38
CA ASN A 4 7.17 13.87 17.63
C ASN A 4 6.54 14.64 16.45
N SER A 5 6.90 14.25 15.22
CA SER A 5 6.29 14.73 13.99
C SER A 5 4.89 14.12 13.90
N ARG A 6 3.87 14.94 14.09
CA ARG A 6 2.48 14.47 14.01
C ARG A 6 2.08 14.34 12.54
N LEU A 7 2.28 13.17 11.97
CA LEU A 7 1.81 12.85 10.63
C LEU A 7 0.28 12.80 10.63
N ARG A 8 -0.35 13.57 9.73
CA ARG A 8 -1.77 13.44 9.42
C ARG A 8 -1.91 13.00 7.98
N VAL A 9 -2.92 12.19 7.70
CA VAL A 9 -3.23 11.71 6.36
C VAL A 9 -4.71 11.87 6.11
N HIS A 10 -5.08 12.33 4.92
CA HIS A 10 -6.45 12.37 4.44
C HIS A 10 -6.54 11.90 3.00
N GLU A 11 -7.68 11.33 2.64
CA GLU A 11 -7.95 10.84 1.30
C GLU A 11 -8.80 11.84 0.52
N VAL A 12 -8.45 12.05 -0.74
CA VAL A 12 -9.23 12.80 -1.73
C VAL A 12 -9.53 11.87 -2.89
N LEU A 13 -10.82 11.61 -3.15
CA LEU A 13 -11.26 10.79 -4.27
C LEU A 13 -11.62 11.69 -5.45
N HIS A 14 -10.87 11.55 -6.54
CA HIS A 14 -11.17 12.21 -7.81
C HIS A 14 -12.10 11.33 -8.62
N ARG A 15 -13.16 11.92 -9.17
CA ARG A 15 -14.21 11.20 -9.91
C ARG A 15 -14.45 11.83 -11.28
N LYS A 16 -14.81 10.99 -12.25
CA LYS A 16 -15.34 11.41 -13.56
C LYS A 16 -16.73 10.79 -13.72
N GLY A 17 -17.76 11.61 -13.52
CA GLY A 17 -19.12 11.08 -13.34
C GLY A 17 -19.22 10.29 -12.04
N ASP A 18 -19.75 9.08 -12.10
CA ASP A 18 -19.89 8.21 -10.92
C ASP A 18 -18.63 7.38 -10.60
N GLU A 19 -17.65 7.36 -11.51
CA GLU A 19 -16.46 6.52 -11.39
C GLU A 19 -15.31 7.26 -10.69
N ILE A 20 -14.72 6.61 -9.67
CA ILE A 20 -13.46 7.06 -9.06
C ILE A 20 -12.32 6.84 -10.06
N THR A 21 -11.62 7.88 -10.47
CA THR A 21 -10.48 7.79 -11.39
C THR A 21 -9.15 7.76 -10.66
N GLU A 22 -9.10 8.31 -9.45
CA GLU A 22 -7.88 8.43 -8.66
C GLU A 22 -8.22 8.59 -7.18
N ALA A 23 -7.46 7.90 -6.33
CA ALA A 23 -7.44 8.10 -4.89
C ALA A 23 -6.11 8.76 -4.52
N GLU A 24 -6.19 9.98 -4.01
CA GLU A 24 -5.04 10.76 -3.58
C GLU A 24 -4.95 10.73 -2.06
N TYR A 25 -3.79 10.33 -1.53
CA TYR A 25 -3.49 10.35 -0.10
C TYR A 25 -2.53 11.51 0.19
N VAL A 26 -3.03 12.50 0.92
CA VAL A 26 -2.29 13.71 1.25
C VAL A 26 -1.80 13.61 2.70
N TYR A 27 -0.47 13.63 2.84
CA TYR A 27 0.21 13.54 4.12
C TYR A 27 0.73 14.90 4.55
N ASP A 28 0.25 15.39 5.68
CA ASP A 28 0.76 16.59 6.33
C ASP A 28 1.79 16.19 7.40
N GLU A 29 3.05 16.49 7.14
CA GLU A 29 4.15 16.29 8.07
C GLU A 29 4.52 17.63 8.72
N MET A 30 4.20 17.76 10.01
CA MET A 30 4.55 18.95 10.79
C MET A 30 5.97 18.83 11.34
N HIS A 31 6.87 19.70 10.88
CA HIS A 31 8.21 19.82 11.42
C HIS A 31 8.23 20.64 12.72
N SER A 32 9.25 20.42 13.54
CA SER A 32 9.46 21.13 14.81
C SER A 32 9.55 22.66 14.69
N ASN A 33 9.88 23.17 13.49
CA ASN A 33 9.90 24.60 13.16
C ASN A 33 8.52 25.18 12.77
N GLY A 34 7.44 24.39 12.88
CA GLY A 34 6.08 24.79 12.52
C GLY A 34 5.77 24.75 11.03
N LYS A 35 6.73 24.42 10.15
CA LYS A 35 6.46 24.22 8.72
C LYS A 35 5.77 22.87 8.51
N ILE A 36 4.77 22.86 7.62
CA ILE A 36 4.11 21.65 7.16
C ILE A 36 4.71 21.29 5.80
N ARG A 37 5.18 20.05 5.67
CA ARG A 37 5.55 19.47 4.38
C ARG A 37 4.43 18.54 3.94
N GLN A 38 3.89 18.78 2.75
CA GLN A 38 2.87 17.92 2.17
C GLN A 38 3.52 16.90 1.25
N HIS A 39 3.09 15.64 1.36
CA HIS A 39 3.43 14.58 0.42
C HIS A 39 2.15 14.02 -0.18
N HIS A 40 2.14 13.78 -1.48
CA HIS A 40 0.97 13.33 -2.22
C HIS A 40 1.25 11.97 -2.82
N VAL A 41 0.43 10.98 -2.48
CA VAL A 41 0.49 9.63 -3.05
C VAL A 41 -0.72 9.45 -3.94
N HIS A 42 -0.49 9.19 -5.22
CA HIS A 42 -1.53 9.13 -6.25
C HIS A 42 -1.74 7.68 -6.68
N VAL A 43 -2.88 7.12 -6.28
CA VAL A 43 -3.33 5.80 -6.71
C VAL A 43 -4.30 5.98 -7.86
N LYS A 44 -3.85 5.68 -9.09
CA LYS A 44 -4.63 5.94 -10.31
C LYS A 44 -5.31 4.67 -10.82
N ARG A 45 -6.54 4.83 -11.31
CA ARG A 45 -7.30 3.75 -11.95
C ARG A 45 -6.53 3.12 -13.09
N GLU A 46 -5.81 3.92 -13.90
CA GLU A 46 -5.03 3.41 -15.02
C GLU A 46 -3.94 2.41 -14.58
N GLU A 47 -3.23 2.70 -13.49
CA GLU A 47 -2.20 1.79 -12.96
C GLU A 47 -2.83 0.53 -12.37
N PHE A 48 -3.96 0.68 -11.69
CA PHE A 48 -4.77 -0.47 -11.28
C PHE A 48 -5.21 -1.31 -12.48
N GLU A 49 -5.67 -0.72 -13.58
CA GLU A 49 -6.10 -1.46 -14.76
C GLU A 49 -4.95 -2.20 -15.45
N ARG A 50 -3.72 -1.66 -15.38
CA ARG A 50 -2.51 -2.39 -15.82
C ARG A 50 -2.25 -3.60 -14.95
N LEU A 51 -2.31 -3.45 -13.62
CA LEU A 51 -2.22 -4.56 -12.66
C LEU A 51 -3.34 -5.59 -12.87
N ALA A 52 -4.58 -5.14 -13.04
CA ALA A 52 -5.76 -5.99 -13.19
C ALA A 52 -5.66 -6.90 -14.42
N LYS A 53 -4.94 -6.47 -15.46
CA LYS A 53 -4.66 -7.29 -16.66
C LYS A 53 -3.63 -8.39 -16.41
N THR A 54 -2.77 -8.25 -15.40
CA THR A 54 -1.72 -9.24 -15.09
C THR A 54 -2.15 -10.26 -14.04
N ILE A 55 -3.14 -9.91 -13.21
CA ILE A 55 -3.65 -10.80 -12.15
C ILE A 55 -4.86 -11.61 -12.63
N LYS A 56 -5.04 -12.82 -12.11
CA LYS A 56 -6.14 -13.73 -12.46
C LYS A 56 -7.43 -13.47 -11.63
N LYS A 57 -7.75 -12.21 -11.31
CA LYS A 57 -8.92 -11.84 -10.47
C LYS A 57 -9.88 -10.89 -11.20
N PRO A 58 -10.71 -11.38 -12.14
CA PRO A 58 -11.59 -10.54 -12.97
C PRO A 58 -12.73 -9.85 -12.19
N TRP A 59 -13.03 -10.30 -10.98
CA TRP A 59 -13.98 -9.66 -10.07
C TRP A 59 -13.39 -8.47 -9.31
N LEU A 60 -12.08 -8.23 -9.40
CA LEU A 60 -11.45 -7.14 -8.68
C LEU A 60 -11.81 -5.80 -9.33
N SER A 61 -12.35 -4.89 -8.52
CA SER A 61 -12.68 -3.53 -8.94
C SER A 61 -11.71 -2.52 -8.35
N PHE A 62 -11.61 -1.35 -8.98
CA PHE A 62 -10.82 -0.25 -8.42
C PHE A 62 -11.35 0.20 -7.05
N ASP A 63 -12.66 0.11 -6.80
CA ASP A 63 -13.25 0.46 -5.50
C ASP A 63 -12.72 -0.46 -4.38
N SER A 64 -12.74 -1.78 -4.60
CA SER A 64 -12.14 -2.75 -3.68
C SER A 64 -10.65 -2.47 -3.46
N PHE A 65 -9.93 -2.17 -4.54
CA PHE A 65 -8.51 -1.81 -4.46
C PHE A 65 -8.28 -0.54 -3.61
N THR A 66 -9.16 0.47 -3.68
CA THR A 66 -9.03 1.68 -2.83
C THR A 66 -9.16 1.39 -1.33
N LYS A 67 -9.95 0.38 -0.94
CA LYS A 67 -10.06 -0.03 0.47
C LYS A 67 -8.75 -0.61 0.97
N VAL A 68 -8.11 -1.43 0.14
CA VAL A 68 -6.78 -1.98 0.40
C VAL A 68 -5.73 -0.88 0.51
N THR A 69 -5.73 0.10 -0.41
CA THR A 69 -4.78 1.22 -0.34
C THR A 69 -4.99 2.10 0.88
N ARG A 70 -6.24 2.29 1.36
CA ARG A 70 -6.49 2.98 2.64
C ARG A 70 -5.83 2.26 3.82
N ALA A 71 -5.94 0.94 3.88
CA ALA A 71 -5.28 0.17 4.94
C ALA A 71 -3.76 0.31 4.86
N LEU A 72 -3.19 0.19 3.66
CA LEU A 72 -1.75 0.29 3.41
C LEU A 72 -1.16 1.68 3.71
N LEU A 73 -1.86 2.74 3.30
CA LEU A 73 -1.33 4.10 3.24
C LEU A 73 -1.77 4.95 4.43
N MET A 74 -3.01 4.80 4.89
CA MET A 74 -3.56 5.61 5.98
C MET A 74 -3.34 4.99 7.36
N GLY A 75 -3.04 3.69 7.43
CA GLY A 75 -3.03 2.95 8.69
C GLY A 75 -4.44 2.73 9.27
N HIS A 76 -5.48 2.87 8.44
CA HIS A 76 -6.85 2.55 8.80
C HIS A 76 -7.07 1.05 8.60
N HIS A 77 -6.98 0.28 9.68
CA HIS A 77 -7.13 -1.17 9.64
C HIS A 77 -8.44 -1.56 10.32
N ALA A 78 -9.56 -1.57 9.60
CA ALA A 78 -10.71 -2.32 10.08
C ALA A 78 -10.35 -3.82 10.11
N ALA A 79 -11.08 -4.60 10.90
CA ALA A 79 -10.79 -6.03 11.08
C ALA A 79 -10.75 -6.82 9.75
N GLU A 80 -11.53 -6.39 8.77
CA GLU A 80 -11.70 -7.05 7.46
C GLU A 80 -10.70 -6.54 6.40
N ASP A 81 -10.10 -5.36 6.58
CA ASP A 81 -9.33 -4.68 5.52
C ASP A 81 -8.00 -5.38 5.23
N ILE A 82 -7.30 -5.84 6.27
CA ILE A 82 -6.01 -6.54 6.11
C ILE A 82 -6.22 -7.91 5.45
N PRO A 83 -7.18 -8.76 5.88
CA PRO A 83 -7.50 -9.98 5.15
C PRO A 83 -7.97 -9.76 3.70
N GLU A 84 -8.72 -8.70 3.41
CA GLU A 84 -9.12 -8.37 2.03
C GLU A 84 -7.90 -7.96 1.18
N ALA A 85 -7.01 -7.13 1.74
CA ALA A 85 -5.75 -6.78 1.10
C ALA A 85 -4.88 -8.02 0.83
N PHE A 86 -4.78 -8.91 1.82
CA PHE A 86 -4.01 -10.15 1.72
C PHE A 86 -4.50 -11.00 0.54
N ARG A 87 -5.81 -11.27 0.46
CA ARG A 87 -6.43 -12.04 -0.64
C ARG A 87 -6.33 -11.37 -2.01
N LEU A 88 -6.12 -10.05 -2.03
CA LEU A 88 -5.91 -9.30 -3.27
C LEU A 88 -4.48 -9.54 -3.78
N LEU A 89 -3.49 -9.43 -2.88
CA LEU A 89 -2.08 -9.61 -3.20
C LEU A 89 -1.73 -11.08 -3.50
N ASP A 90 -2.27 -12.02 -2.74
CA ASP A 90 -2.15 -13.47 -3.01
C ASP A 90 -2.94 -13.80 -4.28
N THR A 91 -2.25 -13.86 -5.41
CA THR A 91 -2.83 -14.02 -6.75
C THR A 91 -3.01 -15.46 -7.18
N ASP A 92 -2.23 -16.37 -6.60
CA ASP A 92 -2.30 -17.81 -6.87
C ASP A 92 -3.08 -18.60 -5.80
N ASP A 93 -3.63 -17.90 -4.80
CA ASP A 93 -4.40 -18.44 -3.68
C ASP A 93 -3.57 -19.46 -2.88
N SER A 94 -2.28 -19.16 -2.70
CA SER A 94 -1.33 -19.99 -1.93
C SER A 94 -1.43 -19.80 -0.42
N ASP A 95 -2.28 -18.89 0.06
CA ASP A 95 -2.38 -18.43 1.45
C ASP A 95 -1.08 -17.77 1.97
N THR A 96 -0.18 -17.38 1.06
CA THR A 96 1.01 -16.56 1.32
C THR A 96 1.18 -15.52 0.21
N ILE A 97 1.96 -14.47 0.47
CA ILE A 97 2.31 -13.46 -0.54
C ILE A 97 3.79 -13.57 -0.84
N ASP A 98 4.14 -13.93 -2.06
CA ASP A 98 5.53 -13.94 -2.48
C ASP A 98 6.03 -12.54 -2.91
N ILE A 99 7.34 -12.42 -3.13
CA ILE A 99 7.92 -11.14 -3.54
C ILE A 99 7.49 -10.70 -4.95
N GLY A 100 7.20 -11.64 -5.85
CA GLY A 100 6.72 -11.37 -7.20
C GLY A 100 5.32 -10.78 -7.17
N GLU A 101 4.45 -11.29 -6.32
CA GLU A 101 3.09 -10.79 -6.09
C GLU A 101 3.10 -9.39 -5.50
N LEU A 102 3.92 -9.18 -4.46
CA LEU A 102 4.13 -7.84 -3.91
C LEU A 102 4.70 -6.90 -4.98
N ALA A 103 5.70 -7.33 -5.75
CA ALA A 103 6.34 -6.51 -6.79
C ALA A 103 5.41 -6.19 -7.97
N ALA A 104 4.47 -7.06 -8.31
CA ALA A 104 3.44 -6.78 -9.30
C ALA A 104 2.48 -5.69 -8.83
N PHE A 105 2.15 -5.71 -7.53
CA PHE A 105 1.18 -4.79 -6.92
C PHE A 105 1.75 -3.39 -6.66
N MET A 106 3.02 -3.32 -6.23
CA MET A 106 3.64 -2.08 -5.75
C MET A 106 3.65 -0.91 -6.75
N PRO A 107 3.86 -1.10 -8.07
CA PRO A 107 3.74 -0.03 -9.07
C PRO A 107 2.36 0.64 -9.11
N ALA A 108 1.29 -0.06 -8.75
CA ALA A 108 -0.06 0.53 -8.73
C ALA A 108 -0.25 1.55 -7.59
N ILE A 109 0.60 1.51 -6.56
CA ILE A 109 0.59 2.43 -5.42
C ILE A 109 1.76 3.41 -5.50
N ILE A 110 2.95 2.91 -5.85
CA ILE A 110 4.20 3.65 -5.96
C ILE A 110 4.74 3.40 -7.38
N PRO A 111 4.35 4.22 -8.38
CA PRO A 111 4.67 3.99 -9.79
C PRO A 111 6.15 3.82 -10.12
N ASN A 112 7.03 4.39 -9.30
CA ASN A 112 8.49 4.32 -9.50
C ASN A 112 9.18 3.36 -8.50
N SER A 113 8.43 2.43 -7.89
CA SER A 113 9.00 1.40 -7.02
C SER A 113 9.92 0.46 -7.81
N ASN A 114 10.98 -0.03 -7.16
CA ASN A 114 11.88 -1.01 -7.75
C ASN A 114 12.05 -2.22 -6.82
N SER A 115 12.40 -3.36 -7.41
CA SER A 115 12.53 -4.63 -6.69
C SER A 115 13.58 -4.60 -5.56
N TYR A 116 14.66 -3.84 -5.69
CA TYR A 116 15.67 -3.70 -4.63
C TYR A 116 15.13 -2.98 -3.39
N MET A 117 14.29 -1.96 -3.59
CA MET A 117 13.61 -1.30 -2.48
C MET A 117 12.67 -2.28 -1.81
N LEU A 118 11.82 -2.98 -2.56
CA LEU A 118 10.86 -3.93 -1.99
C LEU A 118 11.54 -5.03 -1.19
N LEU A 119 12.66 -5.59 -1.69
CA LEU A 119 13.47 -6.58 -0.97
C LEU A 119 13.90 -6.11 0.42
N ARG A 120 14.31 -4.85 0.57
CA ARG A 120 14.76 -4.30 1.87
C ARG A 120 13.66 -4.27 2.92
N TYR A 121 12.42 -4.19 2.49
CA TYR A 121 11.24 -4.16 3.35
C TYR A 121 10.61 -5.54 3.53
N PHE A 122 10.75 -6.40 2.52
CA PHE A 122 10.29 -7.78 2.56
C PHE A 122 11.11 -8.63 3.53
N GLN A 123 12.45 -8.60 3.45
CA GLN A 123 13.31 -9.46 4.26
C GLN A 123 13.11 -9.34 5.78
N PRO A 124 12.91 -8.14 6.36
CA PRO A 124 12.65 -8.02 7.79
C PRO A 124 11.21 -8.38 8.20
N ALA A 125 10.31 -8.56 7.23
CA ALA A 125 8.91 -8.91 7.45
C ALA A 125 8.68 -10.42 7.37
N ASP A 126 9.44 -11.10 6.50
CA ASP A 126 9.56 -12.55 6.43
C ASP A 126 10.37 -13.06 7.64
N THR A 127 9.66 -13.45 8.71
CA THR A 127 10.27 -13.80 10.00
C THR A 127 10.68 -15.26 10.07
N ASN A 128 10.02 -16.12 9.30
CA ASN A 128 10.32 -17.53 9.22
C ASN A 128 11.33 -17.88 8.10
N ASN A 129 11.69 -16.90 7.25
CA ASN A 129 12.59 -17.00 6.10
C ASN A 129 12.13 -18.02 5.05
N ASP A 130 10.83 -18.12 4.82
CA ASP A 130 10.26 -18.98 3.77
C ASP A 130 10.12 -18.29 2.40
N TYR A 131 10.58 -17.04 2.30
CA TYR A 131 10.49 -16.18 1.11
C TYR A 131 9.07 -15.77 0.72
N THR A 132 8.11 -15.96 1.62
CA THR A 132 6.72 -15.53 1.48
C THR A 132 6.28 -14.76 2.73
N LEU A 133 5.12 -14.10 2.68
CA LEU A 133 4.49 -13.48 3.84
C LEU A 133 3.17 -14.18 4.08
N ASN A 134 3.04 -14.86 5.22
CA ASN A 134 1.73 -15.32 5.67
C ASN A 134 0.89 -14.14 6.21
N LEU A 135 -0.38 -14.40 6.56
CA LEU A 135 -1.29 -13.35 7.04
C LEU A 135 -0.77 -12.59 8.27
N ASP A 136 -0.09 -13.26 9.20
CA ASP A 136 0.43 -12.63 10.42
C ASP A 136 1.63 -11.71 10.11
N GLU A 137 2.54 -12.17 9.24
CA GLU A 137 3.69 -11.40 8.77
C GLU A 137 3.25 -10.20 7.94
N PHE A 138 2.30 -10.41 7.02
CA PHE A 138 1.68 -9.34 6.27
C PHE A 138 0.98 -8.35 7.21
N THR A 139 0.22 -8.82 8.19
CA THR A 139 -0.42 -7.94 9.19
C THR A 139 0.60 -7.09 9.94
N ALA A 140 1.74 -7.67 10.33
CA ALA A 140 2.83 -6.95 10.97
C ALA A 140 3.48 -5.93 10.02
N PHE A 141 3.70 -6.30 8.77
CA PHE A 141 4.21 -5.42 7.70
C PHE A 141 3.31 -4.19 7.49
N ILE A 142 2.00 -4.40 7.44
CA ILE A 142 0.99 -3.35 7.30
C ILE A 142 0.95 -2.43 8.53
N LYS A 143 0.91 -3.00 9.73
CA LYS A 143 0.84 -2.22 10.99
C LYS A 143 2.10 -1.40 11.26
N LYS A 144 3.27 -1.86 10.77
CA LYS A 144 4.51 -1.07 10.80
C LYS A 144 4.43 0.16 9.87
N GLY A 145 3.48 0.19 8.93
CA GLY A 145 3.29 1.28 7.98
C GLY A 145 4.39 1.33 6.92
N VAL A 146 4.94 0.17 6.57
CA VAL A 146 6.06 0.05 5.63
C VAL A 146 5.73 0.64 4.26
N VAL A 147 4.52 0.37 3.75
CA VAL A 147 4.08 0.90 2.45
C VAL A 147 3.92 2.42 2.46
N ARG A 148 3.45 2.98 3.58
CA ARG A 148 3.42 4.42 3.79
C ARG A 148 4.82 5.00 3.80
N ASP A 149 5.76 4.40 4.53
CA ASP A 149 7.13 4.93 4.64
C ASP A 149 7.86 4.86 3.28
N LEU A 150 7.64 3.77 2.53
CA LEU A 150 8.04 3.63 1.13
C LEU A 150 7.46 4.75 0.24
N ALA A 151 6.16 5.03 0.36
CA ALA A 151 5.49 6.04 -0.46
C ALA A 151 5.95 7.47 -0.12
N LEU A 152 6.37 7.71 1.11
CA LEU A 152 6.95 8.97 1.59
C LEU A 152 8.45 9.08 1.34
N GLY A 153 9.10 8.02 0.82
CA GLY A 153 10.54 7.98 0.62
C GLY A 153 11.34 8.06 1.93
N ARG A 154 10.77 7.62 3.04
CA ARG A 154 11.44 7.54 4.34
C ARG A 154 12.23 6.22 4.39
N ASN A 155 13.53 6.30 4.65
CA ASN A 155 14.47 5.18 4.69
C ASN A 155 15.23 5.20 6.01
#